data_AF-A0A0E3UN26-F1
#
_entry.id   AF-A0A0E3UN26-F1
#
_cell.length_a   1.000
_cell.length_b   1.000
_cell.length_c   1.000
_cell.angle_alpha   90.00
_cell.angle_beta   90.00
_cell.angle_gamma   90.00
#
_symmetry.space_group_name_H-M   'P 1'
#
loop_
_entity.id
_entity.type
_entity.pdbx_description
1 polymer ?
#
loop_
_entity_poly.entity_id
_entity_poly.type
_entity_poly.pdbx_seq_one_letter_code
_entity_poly.pdbx_strand_id
1 'polypeptide(L)'
;MFDIGFGELLLIAVVALVVLGPERLPKAARFAGLWVRRARAQWYSVKSELERELEAEELKRSLQDTQSALKQAQTRLQNEIEQAQTRLQDEVEQAQAKLQDEVDAAGRELGEVRRQVDEERPAIADGNEGATPPADGDDEPRRP
;
A
#
# COMPACT_ATOMS: atom_id res chain seq x y z
N MET A 1 25.66 -21.14 20.99
CA MET A 1 27.01 -20.79 20.49
C MET A 1 27.81 -20.01 21.55
N PHE A 2 27.74 -20.42 22.82
CA PHE A 2 28.52 -19.85 23.94
C PHE A 2 29.12 -21.02 24.73
N ASP A 3 29.90 -21.86 24.07
CA ASP A 3 30.62 -22.95 24.71
C ASP A 3 31.90 -22.41 25.34
N ILE A 4 31.78 -21.49 26.32
CA ILE A 4 32.93 -20.97 27.07
C ILE A 4 33.51 -22.11 27.90
N GLY A 5 34.57 -22.73 27.38
CA GLY A 5 35.30 -23.80 28.04
C GLY A 5 36.28 -23.26 29.08
N PHE A 6 36.77 -24.15 29.95
CA PHE A 6 37.80 -23.81 30.95
C PHE A 6 39.06 -23.21 30.30
N GLY A 7 39.46 -23.71 29.13
CA GLY A 7 40.62 -23.20 28.38
C GLY A 7 40.45 -21.76 27.88
N GLU A 8 39.26 -21.40 27.40
CA GLU A 8 38.97 -20.03 26.95
C GLU A 8 38.91 -19.05 28.12
N LEU A 9 38.35 -19.47 29.26
CA LEU A 9 38.38 -18.67 30.49
C LEU A 9 39.82 -18.38 30.93
N LEU A 10 40.70 -19.37 30.86
CA LEU A 10 42.12 -19.22 31.20
C LEU A 10 42.84 -18.29 30.21
N LEU A 11 42.56 -18.41 28.91
CA LEU A 11 43.11 -17.51 27.89
C LEU A 11 42.68 -16.05 28.14
N ILE A 12 41.39 -15.81 28.40
CA ILE A 12 40.87 -14.49 28.73
C ILE A 12 41.54 -13.94 30.00
N ALA A 13 41.72 -14.77 31.03
CA ALA A 13 42.41 -14.37 32.26
C ALA A 13 43.87 -13.95 31.99
N VAL A 14 44.60 -14.69 31.16
CA VAL A 14 45.97 -14.33 30.77
C VAL A 14 45.99 -13.02 29.99
N VAL A 15 45.12 -12.85 28.99
CA VAL A 15 45.02 -11.60 28.21
C VAL A 15 44.68 -10.43 29.12
N ALA A 16 43.73 -10.60 30.04
CA ALA A 16 43.36 -9.57 31.00
C ALA A 16 44.54 -9.21 31.94
N LEU A 17 45.36 -10.18 32.35
CA LEU A 17 46.56 -9.93 33.14
C LEU A 17 47.61 -9.12 32.37
N VAL A 18 47.78 -9.38 31.08
CA VAL A 18 48.75 -8.65 30.24
C VAL A 18 48.27 -7.21 29.96
N VAL A 19 47.00 -7.05 29.59
CA VAL A 19 46.43 -5.76 29.18
C VAL A 19 46.22 -4.84 30.38
N LEU A 20 45.61 -5.35 31.44
CA LEU A 20 45.24 -4.56 32.62
C LEU A 20 46.35 -4.58 33.68
N GLY A 21 47.19 -5.61 33.70
CA GLY A 21 48.22 -5.83 34.71
C GLY A 21 47.72 -6.66 35.90
N PRO A 22 48.58 -7.51 36.50
CA PRO A 22 48.23 -8.39 37.61
C PRO A 22 47.77 -7.65 38.87
N GLU A 23 48.24 -6.43 39.09
CA GLU A 23 47.87 -5.63 40.27
C GLU A 23 46.47 -5.00 40.15
N ARG A 24 45.98 -4.82 38.92
CA ARG A 24 44.75 -4.04 38.63
C ARG A 24 43.53 -4.93 38.35
N LEU A 25 43.76 -6.12 37.80
CA LEU A 25 42.74 -7.15 37.59
C LEU A 25 41.94 -7.52 38.86
N PRO A 26 42.54 -7.79 40.03
CA PRO A 26 41.79 -8.09 41.25
C PRO A 26 40.92 -6.90 41.71
N LYS A 27 41.35 -5.66 41.41
CA LYS A 27 40.58 -4.46 41.71
C LYS A 27 39.37 -4.36 40.78
N ALA A 28 39.53 -4.61 39.48
CA ALA A 28 38.43 -4.63 38.50
C ALA A 28 37.41 -5.76 38.77
N ALA A 29 37.88 -6.96 39.10
CA ALA A 29 37.02 -8.08 39.48
C ALA A 29 36.20 -7.78 40.73
N ARG A 30 36.79 -7.09 41.72
CA ARG A 30 36.05 -6.59 42.90
C ARG A 30 34.97 -5.58 42.53
N PHE A 31 35.27 -4.62 41.65
CA PHE A 31 34.26 -3.67 41.18
C PHE A 31 33.13 -4.38 40.42
N ALA A 32 33.46 -5.19 39.42
CA ALA A 32 32.47 -5.96 38.67
C ALA A 32 31.63 -6.85 39.59
N GLY A 33 32.26 -7.53 40.55
CA GLY A 33 31.56 -8.37 41.53
C GLY A 33 30.60 -7.59 42.42
N LEU A 34 30.97 -6.38 42.88
CA LEU A 34 30.08 -5.52 43.66
C LEU A 34 28.87 -5.05 42.84
N TRP A 35 29.09 -4.69 41.57
CA TRP A 35 28.03 -4.26 40.66
C TRP A 35 27.09 -5.42 40.31
N VAL A 36 27.63 -6.59 39.99
CA VAL A 36 26.85 -7.81 39.75
C VAL A 36 26.08 -8.20 41.01
N ARG A 37 26.67 -8.10 42.20
CA ARG A 37 25.97 -8.37 43.46
C ARG A 37 24.81 -7.40 43.68
N ARG A 38 25.00 -6.10 43.39
CA ARG A 38 23.95 -5.08 43.49
C ARG A 38 22.82 -5.35 42.50
N ALA A 39 23.15 -5.64 41.24
CA ALA A 39 22.17 -5.99 40.20
C ALA A 39 21.39 -7.25 40.56
N ARG A 40 22.10 -8.29 41.04
CA ARG A 40 21.48 -9.53 41.51
C ARG A 40 20.55 -9.29 42.71
N ALA A 41 20.93 -8.43 43.65
CA ALA A 41 20.08 -8.06 44.79
C ALA A 41 18.81 -7.33 44.33
N GLN A 42 18.91 -6.46 43.31
CA GLN A 42 17.75 -5.78 42.71
C GLN A 42 16.84 -6.77 41.96
N TRP A 43 17.40 -7.77 41.28
CA TRP A 43 16.61 -8.83 40.66
C TRP A 43 15.92 -9.73 41.68
N TYR A 44 16.55 -10.02 42.81
CA TYR A 44 15.90 -10.77 43.90
C TYR A 44 14.79 -9.96 44.56
N SER A 45 14.95 -8.64 44.77
CA SER A 45 13.90 -7.80 45.34
C SER A 45 12.71 -7.66 44.41
N VAL A 46 12.97 -7.40 43.11
CA VAL A 46 11.94 -7.40 42.06
C VAL A 46 11.26 -8.76 41.98
N LYS A 47 12.01 -9.86 42.01
CA LYS A 47 11.43 -11.21 42.03
C LYS A 47 10.58 -11.44 43.28
N SER A 48 11.02 -11.02 44.47
CA SER A 48 10.28 -11.21 45.72
C SER A 48 9.03 -10.32 45.84
N GLU A 49 9.03 -9.15 45.21
CA GLU A 49 7.87 -8.27 45.09
C GLU A 49 6.91 -8.81 44.01
N LEU A 50 7.43 -9.29 42.88
CA LEU A 50 6.64 -10.01 41.87
C LEU A 50 6.00 -11.28 42.45
N GLU A 51 6.72 -12.08 43.22
CA GLU A 51 6.27 -13.40 43.71
C GLU A 51 5.35 -13.30 44.93
N ARG A 52 5.23 -12.11 45.53
CA ARG A 52 4.29 -11.81 46.63
C ARG A 52 3.00 -11.11 46.19
N GLU A 53 2.97 -10.51 45.01
CA GLU A 53 1.78 -9.85 44.44
C GLU A 53 1.24 -10.58 43.17
N LEU A 54 2.05 -11.36 42.45
CA LEU A 54 1.64 -12.11 41.27
C LEU A 54 1.48 -13.60 41.60
N GLU A 55 0.24 -14.02 41.80
CA GLU A 55 -0.18 -15.29 41.21
C GLU A 55 0.07 -15.18 39.69
N ALA A 56 0.69 -16.19 39.08
CA ALA A 56 1.15 -16.23 37.69
C ALA A 56 0.06 -16.03 36.60
N GLU A 57 -1.15 -15.64 36.98
CA GLU A 57 -2.29 -15.38 36.10
C GLU A 57 -2.25 -14.01 35.42
N GLU A 58 -1.76 -12.95 36.05
CA GLU A 58 -1.90 -11.59 35.49
C GLU A 58 -0.90 -11.31 34.35
N LEU A 59 0.34 -11.80 34.45
CA LEU A 59 1.31 -11.70 33.36
C LEU A 59 0.88 -12.56 32.16
N LYS A 60 0.31 -13.74 32.42
CA LYS A 60 -0.29 -14.61 31.39
C LYS A 60 -1.49 -13.96 30.73
N ARG A 61 -2.34 -13.27 31.52
CA ARG A 61 -3.50 -12.50 31.05
C ARG A 61 -3.06 -11.34 30.15
N SER A 62 -2.09 -10.53 30.57
CA SER A 62 -1.62 -9.39 29.78
C SER A 62 -1.01 -9.81 28.43
N LEU A 63 -0.24 -10.90 28.39
CA LEU A 63 0.31 -11.44 27.14
C LEU A 63 -0.80 -12.00 26.24
N GLN A 64 -1.81 -12.65 26.81
CA GLN A 64 -2.99 -13.13 26.07
C GLN A 64 -3.86 -11.98 25.55
N ASP A 65 -4.10 -10.95 26.34
CA ASP A 65 -4.88 -9.78 25.95
C ASP A 65 -4.16 -9.01 24.83
N THR A 66 -2.83 -8.89 24.91
CA THR A 66 -2.02 -8.26 23.85
C THR A 66 -2.06 -9.08 22.55
N GLN A 67 -1.92 -10.41 22.62
CA GLN A 67 -2.09 -11.27 21.44
C GLN A 67 -3.50 -11.18 20.84
N SER A 68 -4.52 -11.11 21.70
CA SER A 68 -5.92 -11.02 21.29
C SER A 68 -6.21 -9.69 20.60
N ALA A 69 -5.70 -8.59 21.15
CA ALA A 69 -5.79 -7.26 20.55
C ALA A 69 -5.09 -7.20 19.19
N LEU A 70 -3.90 -7.79 19.06
CA LEU A 70 -3.18 -7.87 17.79
C LEU A 70 -3.94 -8.70 16.74
N LYS A 71 -4.48 -9.87 17.11
CA LYS A 71 -5.30 -10.68 16.20
C LYS A 71 -6.55 -9.92 15.75
N GLN A 72 -7.25 -9.26 16.67
CA GLN A 72 -8.44 -8.47 16.33
C GLN A 72 -8.11 -7.31 15.40
N ALA A 73 -7.00 -6.60 15.65
CA ALA A 73 -6.52 -5.54 14.77
C ALA A 73 -6.22 -6.09 13.36
N GLN A 74 -5.56 -7.26 13.27
CA GLN A 74 -5.25 -7.90 12.00
C GLN A 74 -6.50 -8.37 11.23
N THR A 75 -7.52 -8.90 11.93
CA THR A 75 -8.79 -9.27 11.31
C THR A 75 -9.57 -8.06 10.82
N ARG A 76 -9.61 -6.97 11.62
CA ARG A 76 -10.24 -5.71 11.18
C ARG A 76 -9.58 -5.15 9.93
N LEU A 77 -8.25 -5.13 9.90
CA LEU A 77 -7.50 -4.65 8.75
C LEU A 77 -7.77 -5.48 7.49
N GLN A 78 -7.82 -6.80 7.61
CA GLN A 78 -8.17 -7.68 6.48
C GLN A 78 -9.59 -7.40 5.96
N ASN A 79 -10.57 -7.32 6.86
CA ASN A 79 -11.96 -7.04 6.49
C ASN A 79 -12.11 -5.67 5.82
N GLU A 80 -11.40 -4.64 6.30
CA GLU A 80 -11.39 -3.32 5.68
C GLU A 80 -10.77 -3.34 4.28
N ILE A 81 -9.69 -4.09 4.08
CA ILE A 81 -9.04 -4.25 2.76
C ILE A 81 -9.97 -4.98 1.79
N GLU A 82 -10.64 -6.06 2.22
CA GLU A 82 -11.62 -6.77 1.38
C GLU A 82 -12.80 -5.86 1.00
N GLN A 83 -13.39 -5.14 1.96
CA GLN A 83 -14.48 -4.21 1.68
C GLN A 83 -14.06 -3.07 0.75
N ALA A 84 -12.83 -2.56 0.90
CA ALA A 84 -12.29 -1.54 -0.01
C ALA A 84 -12.14 -2.10 -1.43
N GLN A 85 -11.66 -3.33 -1.59
CA GLN A 85 -11.58 -3.97 -2.91
C GLN A 85 -12.96 -4.18 -3.55
N THR A 86 -13.95 -4.67 -2.79
CA THR A 86 -15.30 -4.89 -3.32
C THR A 86 -15.94 -3.58 -3.77
N ARG A 87 -15.86 -2.53 -2.95
CA ARG A 87 -16.42 -1.20 -3.31
C ARG A 87 -15.76 -0.63 -4.56
N LEU A 88 -14.44 -0.76 -4.69
CA LEU A 88 -13.73 -0.32 -5.88
C LEU A 88 -14.17 -1.10 -7.14
N GLN A 89 -14.39 -2.41 -7.02
CA GLN A 89 -14.92 -3.22 -8.13
C GLN A 89 -16.34 -2.79 -8.51
N ASP A 90 -17.23 -2.63 -7.53
CA ASP A 90 -18.61 -2.19 -7.77
C ASP A 90 -18.68 -0.80 -8.42
N GLU A 91 -17.84 0.14 -7.96
CA GLU A 91 -17.76 1.48 -8.55
C GLU A 91 -17.25 1.44 -10.01
N VAL A 92 -16.25 0.60 -10.30
CA VAL A 92 -15.72 0.42 -11.66
C VAL A 92 -16.77 -0.20 -12.58
N GLU A 93 -17.49 -1.23 -12.12
CA GLU A 93 -18.53 -1.91 -12.89
C GLU A 93 -19.72 -0.98 -13.17
N GLN A 94 -20.14 -0.20 -12.18
CA GLN A 94 -21.18 0.82 -12.36
C GLN A 94 -20.76 1.96 -13.30
N ALA A 95 -19.50 2.39 -13.24
CA ALA A 95 -18.97 3.39 -14.15
C ALA A 95 -18.96 2.87 -15.59
N GLN A 96 -18.54 1.62 -15.81
CA GLN A 96 -18.57 0.98 -17.12
C GLN A 96 -20.00 0.84 -17.65
N ALA A 97 -20.93 0.36 -16.82
CA ALA A 97 -22.34 0.20 -17.21
C ALA A 97 -22.97 1.52 -17.65
N LYS A 98 -22.75 2.61 -16.89
CA LYS A 98 -23.25 3.94 -17.24
C LYS A 98 -22.67 4.46 -18.55
N LEU A 99 -21.35 4.30 -18.74
CA LEU A 99 -20.70 4.69 -19.99
C LEU A 99 -21.26 3.91 -21.18
N GLN A 100 -21.56 2.63 -21.00
CA GLN A 100 -22.10 1.77 -22.06
C GLN A 100 -23.53 2.16 -22.44
N ASP A 101 -24.38 2.44 -21.46
CA ASP A 101 -25.73 2.97 -21.69
C ASP A 101 -25.71 4.32 -22.42
N GLU A 102 -24.78 5.21 -22.06
CA GLU A 102 -24.63 6.53 -22.69
C GLU A 102 -24.15 6.40 -24.15
N VAL A 103 -23.24 5.46 -24.42
CA VAL A 103 -22.77 5.14 -25.78
C VAL A 103 -23.90 4.54 -26.63
N ASP A 104 -24.69 3.62 -26.07
CA ASP A 104 -25.81 2.98 -26.76
C ASP A 104 -26.98 3.95 -27.00
N ALA A 105 -27.20 4.91 -26.10
CA ALA A 105 -28.16 6.00 -26.30
C ALA A 105 -27.71 6.92 -27.44
N ALA A 106 -26.46 7.37 -27.43
CA ALA A 106 -25.90 8.19 -28.49
C ALA A 106 -25.94 7.48 -29.86
N GLY A 107 -25.68 6.17 -29.90
CA GLY A 107 -25.78 5.35 -31.11
C GLY A 107 -27.20 5.29 -31.69
N ARG A 108 -28.23 5.27 -30.82
CA ARG A 108 -29.64 5.28 -31.24
C ARG A 108 -30.04 6.63 -31.83
N GLU A 109 -29.68 7.73 -31.19
CA GLU A 109 -29.95 9.08 -31.70
C GLU A 109 -29.32 9.31 -33.08
N LEU A 110 -28.05 8.89 -33.25
CA LEU A 110 -27.37 8.96 -34.55
C LEU A 110 -28.04 8.08 -35.62
N GLY A 111 -28.59 6.94 -35.22
CA GLY A 111 -29.35 6.06 -36.12
C GLY A 111 -30.70 6.64 -36.54
N GLU A 112 -31.38 7.37 -35.65
CA GLU A 112 -32.64 8.07 -35.95
C GLU A 112 -32.42 9.27 -36.88
N VAL A 113 -31.38 10.07 -36.61
CA VAL A 113 -30.97 11.17 -37.51
C VAL A 113 -30.63 10.63 -38.89
N ARG A 114 -29.92 9.51 -38.97
CA ARG A 114 -29.58 8.90 -40.26
C ARG A 114 -30.79 8.34 -41.01
N ARG A 115 -31.78 7.77 -40.30
CA ARG A 115 -33.05 7.37 -40.93
C ARG A 115 -33.79 8.57 -41.50
N GLN A 116 -33.90 9.68 -40.76
CA GLN A 116 -34.52 10.91 -41.27
C GLN A 116 -33.81 11.40 -42.54
N VAL A 117 -32.47 11.40 -42.56
CA VAL A 117 -31.69 11.79 -43.74
C VAL A 117 -31.92 10.85 -44.95
N ASP A 118 -32.13 9.54 -44.72
CA ASP A 118 -32.42 8.58 -45.79
C ASP A 118 -33.90 8.62 -46.25
N GLU A 119 -34.85 9.01 -45.38
CA GLU A 119 -36.28 9.15 -45.70
C GLU A 119 -36.62 10.48 -46.40
N GLU A 120 -35.88 11.55 -46.12
CA GLU A 120 -36.07 12.88 -46.74
C GLU A 120 -35.29 13.05 -48.06
N ARG A 121 -34.53 12.06 -48.51
CA ARG A 121 -33.83 12.13 -49.80
C ARG A 121 -34.86 12.12 -50.92
N PRO A 122 -35.19 13.26 -51.56
CA PRO A 122 -36.16 13.28 -52.62
C PRO A 122 -35.56 12.54 -53.79
N ALA A 123 -36.39 11.79 -54.51
CA ALA A 123 -36.10 11.44 -55.89
C ALA A 123 -35.88 12.75 -56.66
N ILE A 124 -34.63 13.17 -56.80
CA ILE A 124 -34.28 14.29 -57.68
C ILE A 124 -34.44 13.73 -59.09
N ALA A 125 -35.65 13.90 -59.62
CA ALA A 125 -35.91 13.89 -61.05
C ALA A 125 -35.03 14.98 -61.67
N ASP A 126 -34.12 14.54 -62.53
CA ASP A 126 -33.22 15.36 -63.33
C ASP A 126 -34.06 16.19 -64.31
N GLY A 127 -34.04 17.51 -64.11
CA GLY A 127 -34.82 18.48 -64.86
C GLY A 127 -34.11 19.83 -64.85
N ASN A 128 -32.90 19.87 -65.39
CA ASN A 128 -32.11 21.08 -65.57
C ASN A 128 -32.52 21.78 -66.87
N GLU A 129 -33.39 22.78 -66.79
CA GLU A 129 -33.55 23.79 -67.85
C GLU A 129 -33.35 25.19 -67.29
N GLY A 130 -32.25 25.80 -67.73
CA GLY A 130 -32.29 27.15 -68.29
C GLY A 130 -32.14 28.30 -67.32
N ALA A 131 -30.89 28.76 -67.15
CA ALA A 131 -30.63 30.18 -66.94
C ALA A 131 -29.32 30.59 -67.62
N THR A 132 -29.47 31.37 -68.68
CA THR A 132 -28.44 32.21 -69.33
C THR A 132 -29.21 33.37 -69.96
N PRO A 133 -28.65 34.59 -70.18
CA PRO A 133 -27.50 35.30 -69.61
C PRO A 133 -27.91 36.72 -69.09
N PRO A 134 -26.97 37.65 -68.85
CA PRO A 134 -26.87 38.73 -69.83
C PRO A 134 -25.43 39.10 -70.22
N ALA A 135 -25.36 39.84 -71.33
CA ALA A 135 -24.21 40.22 -72.11
C ALA A 135 -23.56 41.53 -71.63
N ASP A 136 -22.25 41.64 -71.85
CA ASP A 136 -21.55 42.82 -72.40
C ASP A 136 -20.15 42.33 -72.79
N GLY A 137 -19.74 42.44 -74.07
CA GLY A 137 -18.89 43.54 -74.55
C GLY A 137 -17.44 43.27 -74.10
N ASP A 138 -16.49 42.89 -74.95
CA ASP A 138 -15.99 43.71 -76.05
C ASP A 138 -15.07 42.89 -76.99
N ASP A 139 -15.03 43.37 -78.25
CA ASP A 139 -13.91 43.38 -79.20
C ASP A 139 -13.18 42.06 -79.55
N GLU A 140 -13.41 41.47 -80.73
CA GLU A 140 -12.87 41.84 -82.06
C GLU A 140 -11.80 40.79 -82.52
N PRO A 141 -11.33 40.76 -83.78
CA PRO A 141 -11.84 39.76 -84.70
C PRO A 141 -10.76 38.88 -85.35
N ARG A 142 -11.22 37.70 -85.78
CA ARG A 142 -10.93 37.04 -87.07
C ARG A 142 -9.48 36.77 -87.51
N ARG A 143 -9.25 35.44 -87.52
CA ARG A 143 -8.82 34.57 -88.66
C ARG A 143 -7.33 34.59 -89.04
N PRO A 144 -6.90 33.65 -89.90
CA PRO A 144 -7.25 32.23 -90.03
C PRO A 144 -6.12 31.29 -89.56
#